data_AF-A0A9D6DSE2-F1
#
_entry.id   AF-A0A9D6DSE2-F1
#
_cell.length_a   1.000
_cell.length_b   1.000
_cell.length_c   1.000
_cell.angle_alpha   90.00
_cell.angle_beta   90.00
_cell.angle_gamma   90.00
#
_symmetry.space_group_name_H-M   'P 1'
#
loop_
_entity.id
_entity.type
_entity.pdbx_description
1 polymer ?
#
loop_
_entity_poly.entity_id
_entity_poly.type
_entity_poly.pdbx_seq_one_letter_code
_entity_poly.pdbx_strand_id
1 'polypeptide(L)'
;MFLQIAENSAATTDYQKYLLSKVLKHSSKRSKKPVELRVAEESTPYPEIEIINEDNISHEELVARMTKGGEHWLQFFPNSNLEGKTFPITKDDINRVKKDLVITYTRKLLDGLCQIEVAEIGPNSEFGTIFYLEAKNPAGLKEKAKMLGVEFNNPKELREKLNNTPSEFLDNPPRIRWGSFEIEIPAGKKQFAFCKEAFGFGPGEVISWDIMAEKMGTDLADDPKHGRQLIYDLMHMVNDKIKDKTKKDLFIWAELAFYRKH
;
A
#
# COMPACT_ATOMS: atom_id res chain seq x y z
N MET A 1 -37.33 1.71 -9.81
CA MET A 1 -36.12 0.88 -9.57
C MET A 1 -35.08 1.71 -8.85
N PHE A 2 -34.32 1.14 -7.92
CA PHE A 2 -33.30 1.85 -7.14
C PHE A 2 -31.97 1.11 -7.21
N LEU A 3 -30.88 1.85 -7.23
CA LEU A 3 -29.53 1.30 -7.06
C LEU A 3 -28.98 1.79 -5.73
N GLN A 4 -28.33 0.90 -4.97
CA GLN A 4 -27.79 1.20 -3.65
C GLN A 4 -26.41 0.55 -3.47
N ILE A 5 -25.50 1.23 -2.76
CA ILE A 5 -24.23 0.63 -2.31
C ILE A 5 -24.47 -0.23 -1.07
N ALA A 6 -24.06 -1.49 -1.11
CA ALA A 6 -24.07 -2.37 0.06
C ALA A 6 -22.86 -2.04 0.96
N GLU A 7 -23.03 -1.11 1.90
CA GLU A 7 -21.91 -0.57 2.70
C GLU A 7 -21.18 -1.59 3.57
N ASN A 8 -21.90 -2.61 4.03
CA ASN A 8 -21.36 -3.65 4.92
C ASN A 8 -20.79 -4.86 4.15
N SER A 9 -20.70 -4.78 2.82
CA SER A 9 -20.22 -5.89 2.02
C SER A 9 -18.70 -5.97 1.99
N ALA A 10 -18.19 -7.18 1.77
CA ALA A 10 -16.75 -7.42 1.64
C ALA A 10 -16.16 -6.65 0.45
N ALA A 11 -16.87 -6.64 -0.69
CA ALA A 11 -16.44 -5.92 -1.89
C ALA A 11 -16.37 -4.40 -1.65
N THR A 12 -17.35 -3.82 -0.97
CA THR A 12 -17.34 -2.40 -0.60
C THR A 12 -16.20 -2.08 0.38
N THR A 13 -15.95 -2.96 1.35
CA THR A 13 -14.82 -2.81 2.27
C THR A 13 -13.48 -2.85 1.53
N ASP A 14 -13.31 -3.78 0.59
CA ASP A 14 -12.09 -3.90 -0.20
C ASP A 14 -11.89 -2.69 -1.12
N TYR A 15 -12.97 -2.14 -1.66
CA TYR A 15 -12.94 -0.88 -2.39
C TYR A 15 -12.44 0.29 -1.53
N GLN A 16 -12.97 0.44 -0.30
CA GLN A 16 -12.51 1.48 0.63
C GLN A 16 -11.02 1.32 0.97
N LYS A 17 -10.58 0.09 1.29
CA LYS A 17 -9.17 -0.22 1.57
C LYS A 17 -8.28 0.14 0.38
N TYR A 18 -8.72 -0.22 -0.83
CA TYR A 18 -8.02 0.09 -2.07
C TYR A 18 -7.82 1.61 -2.23
N LEU A 19 -8.90 2.40 -2.12
CA LEU A 19 -8.85 3.86 -2.21
C LEU A 19 -7.86 4.47 -1.22
N LEU A 20 -8.00 4.14 0.07
CA LEU A 20 -7.17 4.73 1.12
C LEU A 20 -5.70 4.35 0.97
N SER A 21 -5.41 3.10 0.61
CA SER A 21 -4.03 2.64 0.38
C SER A 21 -3.36 3.40 -0.79
N LYS A 22 -4.10 3.66 -1.88
CA LYS A 22 -3.60 4.38 -3.04
C LYS A 22 -3.32 5.84 -2.71
N VAL A 23 -4.28 6.52 -2.07
CA VAL A 23 -4.11 7.93 -1.68
C VAL A 23 -2.93 8.09 -0.72
N LEU A 24 -2.84 7.24 0.31
CA LEU A 24 -1.78 7.32 1.32
C LEU A 24 -0.39 6.99 0.75
N LYS A 25 -0.29 6.00 -0.15
CA LYS A 25 0.97 5.65 -0.81
C LYS A 25 1.55 6.83 -1.59
N HIS A 26 0.70 7.67 -2.16
CA HIS A 26 1.12 8.83 -2.93
C HIS A 26 1.30 10.09 -2.07
N SER A 27 0.51 10.28 -1.01
CA SER A 27 0.68 11.43 -0.09
C SER A 27 1.99 11.40 0.68
N SER A 28 2.59 10.21 0.88
CA SER A 28 3.94 10.08 1.45
C SER A 28 5.07 10.50 0.52
N LYS A 29 4.81 10.60 -0.79
CA LYS A 29 5.77 11.14 -1.75
C LYS A 29 5.63 12.67 -1.70
N ARG A 30 6.74 13.41 -1.58
CA ARG A 30 6.76 14.89 -1.56
C ARG A 30 6.19 15.56 -2.83
N SER A 31 5.56 14.82 -3.75
CA SER A 31 4.91 15.38 -4.93
C SER A 31 3.55 15.97 -4.56
N LYS A 32 3.37 17.27 -4.81
CA LYS A 32 2.05 17.94 -4.75
C LYS A 32 1.09 17.52 -5.89
N LYS A 33 1.39 16.45 -6.62
CA LYS A 33 0.57 16.03 -7.76
C LYS A 33 -0.62 15.21 -7.26
N PRO A 34 -1.84 15.47 -7.74
CA PRO A 34 -2.99 14.63 -7.47
C PRO A 34 -2.72 13.16 -7.85
N VAL A 35 -3.35 12.26 -7.12
CA VAL A 35 -3.32 10.82 -7.42
C VAL A 35 -4.37 10.53 -8.46
N GLU A 36 -3.95 10.13 -9.66
CA GLU A 36 -4.87 9.57 -10.65
C GLU A 36 -5.25 8.14 -10.22
N LEU A 37 -6.56 7.90 -10.10
CA LEU A 37 -7.12 6.62 -9.72
C LEU A 37 -8.22 6.26 -10.70
N ARG A 38 -8.01 5.18 -11.47
CA ARG A 38 -8.99 4.62 -12.39
C ARG A 38 -9.76 3.53 -11.67
N VAL A 39 -11.09 3.59 -11.70
CA VAL A 39 -12.00 2.63 -11.06
C VAL A 39 -12.92 2.05 -12.11
N ALA A 40 -12.73 0.78 -12.46
CA ALA A 40 -13.60 0.05 -13.38
C ALA A 40 -13.98 -1.30 -12.77
N GLU A 41 -15.24 -1.70 -12.98
CA GLU A 41 -15.85 -2.90 -12.39
C GLU A 41 -15.03 -4.17 -12.69
N GLU A 42 -14.40 -4.27 -13.86
CA GLU A 42 -13.64 -5.46 -14.29
C GLU A 42 -12.16 -5.47 -13.88
N SER A 43 -11.57 -4.32 -13.50
CA SER A 43 -10.11 -4.21 -13.32
C SER A 43 -9.66 -3.68 -11.97
N THR A 44 -10.60 -3.27 -11.12
CA THR A 44 -10.32 -2.77 -9.77
C THR A 44 -11.36 -3.29 -8.80
N PRO A 45 -11.03 -3.36 -7.49
CA PRO A 45 -12.06 -3.48 -6.47
C PRO A 45 -13.15 -2.44 -6.74
N TYR A 46 -14.40 -2.88 -6.73
CA TYR A 46 -15.57 -2.08 -7.06
C TYR A 46 -16.59 -2.28 -5.94
N PRO A 47 -17.26 -1.22 -5.46
CA PRO A 47 -18.23 -1.38 -4.39
C PRO A 47 -19.41 -2.22 -4.89
N GLU A 48 -20.00 -2.99 -3.98
CA GLU A 48 -21.16 -3.81 -4.33
C GLU A 48 -22.39 -2.94 -4.48
N ILE A 49 -23.11 -3.14 -5.60
CA ILE A 49 -24.31 -2.38 -5.94
C ILE A 49 -25.49 -3.35 -5.98
N GLU A 50 -26.47 -3.11 -5.12
CA GLU A 50 -27.74 -3.82 -5.09
C GLU A 50 -28.77 -3.10 -5.97
N ILE A 51 -29.54 -3.88 -6.72
CA ILE A 51 -30.68 -3.38 -7.51
C ILE A 51 -31.96 -3.74 -6.77
N ILE A 52 -32.73 -2.72 -6.40
CA ILE A 52 -34.00 -2.87 -5.70
C ILE A 52 -35.13 -2.52 -6.67
N ASN A 53 -35.99 -3.50 -6.95
CA ASN A 53 -37.22 -3.28 -7.70
C ASN A 53 -38.36 -2.91 -6.75
N GLU A 54 -39.22 -1.97 -7.17
CA GLU A 54 -40.38 -1.54 -6.38
C GLU A 54 -41.38 -2.67 -6.13
N ASP A 55 -41.40 -3.68 -7.00
CA ASP A 55 -42.24 -4.86 -6.83
C ASP A 55 -41.75 -5.79 -5.69
N ASN A 56 -40.51 -5.59 -5.20
CA ASN A 56 -39.88 -6.48 -4.22
C ASN A 56 -39.95 -5.98 -2.76
N ILE A 57 -40.28 -4.69 -2.54
CA ILE A 57 -40.23 -4.04 -1.23
C ILE A 57 -41.38 -3.02 -1.12
N SER A 58 -42.06 -2.94 0.02
CA SER A 58 -43.12 -1.95 0.21
C SER A 58 -42.56 -0.51 0.27
N HIS A 59 -43.35 0.49 -0.16
CA HIS A 59 -42.92 1.89 -0.12
C HIS A 59 -42.46 2.34 1.28
N GLU A 60 -43.15 1.87 2.33
CA GLU A 60 -42.83 2.17 3.73
C GLU A 60 -41.50 1.54 4.16
N GLU A 61 -41.23 0.31 3.75
CA GLU A 61 -39.95 -0.35 4.01
C GLU A 61 -38.81 0.32 3.23
N LEU A 62 -39.08 0.77 2.00
CA LEU A 62 -38.15 1.54 1.18
C LEU A 62 -37.79 2.87 1.87
N VAL A 63 -38.80 3.63 2.33
CA VAL A 63 -38.61 4.89 3.08
C VAL A 63 -37.89 4.66 4.40
N ALA A 64 -38.22 3.58 5.12
CA ALA A 64 -37.53 3.20 6.35
C ALA A 64 -36.05 2.89 6.13
N ARG A 65 -35.68 2.21 5.03
CA ARG A 65 -34.27 2.01 4.63
C ARG A 65 -33.59 3.33 4.31
N MET A 66 -34.22 4.15 3.48
CA MET A 66 -33.71 5.46 3.06
C MET A 66 -33.46 6.43 4.24
N THR A 67 -34.25 6.34 5.31
CA THR A 67 -34.13 7.22 6.48
C THR A 67 -33.22 6.68 7.58
N LYS A 68 -32.95 5.37 7.65
CA LYS A 68 -32.20 4.77 8.77
C LYS A 68 -30.68 4.84 8.65
N GLY A 69 -30.10 4.88 7.45
CA GLY A 69 -28.68 4.54 7.31
C GLY A 69 -27.74 5.58 6.70
N GLY A 70 -28.24 6.72 6.21
CA GLY A 70 -27.38 7.60 5.40
C GLY A 70 -26.80 6.86 4.17
N GLU A 71 -27.52 5.84 3.70
CA GLU A 71 -27.12 4.95 2.61
C GLU A 71 -27.01 5.72 1.31
N HIS A 72 -26.10 5.28 0.43
CA HIS A 72 -25.92 5.90 -0.88
C HIS A 72 -26.78 5.18 -1.90
N TRP A 73 -27.79 5.88 -2.40
CA TRP A 73 -28.74 5.35 -3.37
C TRP A 73 -29.03 6.37 -4.47
N LEU A 74 -29.44 5.87 -5.63
CA LEU A 74 -29.98 6.68 -6.73
C LEU A 74 -31.29 6.05 -7.20
N GLN A 75 -32.35 6.86 -7.20
CA GLN A 75 -33.62 6.47 -7.78
C GLN A 75 -33.53 6.52 -9.31
N PHE A 76 -34.01 5.46 -9.93
CA PHE A 76 -34.01 5.30 -11.36
C PHE A 76 -35.43 5.46 -11.90
N PHE A 77 -35.65 6.51 -12.71
CA PHE A 77 -36.91 6.75 -13.40
C PHE A 77 -36.81 6.38 -14.88
N PRO A 78 -37.86 5.81 -15.49
CA PRO A 78 -37.92 5.68 -16.94
C PRO A 78 -37.87 7.08 -17.59
N ASN A 79 -37.06 7.21 -18.64
CA ASN A 79 -36.98 8.48 -19.39
C ASN A 79 -38.32 8.78 -20.05
N SER A 80 -38.74 10.04 -20.03
CA SER A 80 -39.89 10.52 -20.79
C SER A 80 -39.46 11.50 -21.87
N ASN A 81 -40.14 11.47 -23.03
CA ASN A 81 -40.00 12.55 -24.01
C ASN A 81 -40.90 13.75 -23.65
N LEU A 82 -40.80 14.83 -24.43
CA LEU A 82 -41.66 16.01 -24.31
C LEU A 82 -43.16 15.72 -24.49
N GLU A 83 -43.51 14.55 -25.04
CA GLU A 83 -44.90 14.08 -25.21
C GLU A 83 -45.37 13.19 -24.04
N GLY A 84 -44.54 12.96 -23.01
CA GLY A 84 -44.87 12.14 -21.85
C GLY A 84 -44.82 10.62 -22.10
N LYS A 85 -44.32 10.14 -23.24
CA LYS A 85 -44.09 8.71 -23.48
C LYS A 85 -42.90 8.23 -22.67
N THR A 86 -43.10 7.16 -21.90
CA THR A 86 -42.06 6.51 -21.11
C THR A 86 -41.30 5.50 -21.96
N PHE A 87 -39.97 5.51 -21.86
CA PHE A 87 -39.10 4.55 -22.52
C PHE A 87 -38.60 3.50 -21.51
N PRO A 88 -38.46 2.23 -21.94
CA PRO A 88 -37.90 1.19 -21.09
C PRO A 88 -36.45 1.52 -20.72
N ILE A 89 -36.07 1.08 -19.53
CA ILE A 89 -34.73 1.29 -18.98
C ILE A 89 -33.74 0.41 -19.76
N THR A 90 -32.66 1.02 -20.29
CA THR A 90 -31.62 0.28 -21.00
C THR A 90 -30.48 -0.13 -20.08
N LYS A 91 -29.67 -1.11 -20.52
CA LYS A 91 -28.45 -1.52 -19.80
C LYS A 91 -27.45 -0.37 -19.68
N ASP A 92 -27.36 0.49 -20.70
CA ASP A 92 -26.45 1.64 -20.69
C ASP A 92 -26.89 2.69 -19.67
N ASP A 93 -28.20 2.90 -19.51
CA ASP A 93 -28.67 3.80 -18.46
C ASP A 93 -28.35 3.26 -17.06
N ILE A 94 -28.50 1.95 -16.83
CA ILE A 94 -28.10 1.30 -15.57
C ILE A 94 -26.61 1.50 -15.31
N ASN A 95 -25.77 1.28 -16.32
CA ASN A 95 -24.32 1.47 -16.21
C ASN A 95 -23.94 2.92 -15.89
N ARG A 96 -24.62 3.91 -16.50
CA ARG A 96 -24.42 5.33 -16.18
C ARG A 96 -24.73 5.61 -14.71
N VAL A 97 -25.88 5.14 -14.22
CA VAL A 97 -26.29 5.38 -12.83
C VAL A 97 -25.39 4.64 -11.83
N LYS A 98 -24.89 3.44 -12.16
CA LYS A 98 -23.84 2.78 -11.38
C LYS A 98 -22.60 3.67 -11.24
N LYS A 99 -22.12 4.26 -12.34
CA LYS A 99 -20.95 5.16 -12.33
C LYS A 99 -21.19 6.39 -11.43
N ASP A 100 -22.35 7.03 -11.57
CA ASP A 100 -22.74 8.20 -10.76
C ASP A 100 -22.83 7.86 -9.26
N LEU A 101 -23.34 6.66 -8.95
CA LEU A 101 -23.43 6.17 -7.59
C LEU A 101 -22.05 5.99 -6.96
N VAL A 102 -21.10 5.38 -7.69
CA VAL A 102 -19.71 5.22 -7.23
C VAL A 102 -19.01 6.57 -7.06
N ILE A 103 -19.23 7.53 -7.95
CA ILE A 103 -18.70 8.90 -7.81
C ILE A 103 -19.20 9.53 -6.50
N THR A 104 -20.51 9.47 -6.28
CA THR A 104 -21.17 10.06 -5.09
C THR A 104 -20.68 9.40 -3.81
N TYR A 105 -20.62 8.07 -3.80
CA TYR A 105 -20.09 7.29 -2.69
C TYR A 105 -18.63 7.65 -2.38
N THR A 106 -17.77 7.71 -3.40
CA THR A 106 -16.34 8.03 -3.23
C THR A 106 -16.15 9.43 -2.67
N ARG A 107 -16.92 10.41 -3.16
CA ARG A 107 -16.89 11.79 -2.66
C ARG A 107 -17.22 11.85 -1.18
N LYS A 108 -18.31 11.18 -0.75
CA LYS A 108 -18.70 11.16 0.66
C LYS A 108 -17.74 10.37 1.54
N LEU A 109 -17.20 9.24 1.05
CA LEU A 109 -16.20 8.46 1.78
C LEU A 109 -14.94 9.29 2.11
N LEU A 110 -14.55 10.17 1.20
CA LEU A 110 -13.33 10.97 1.30
C LEU A 110 -13.60 12.45 1.64
N ASP A 111 -14.84 12.77 2.03
CA ASP A 111 -15.23 14.12 2.39
C ASP A 111 -14.41 14.65 3.58
N GLY A 112 -13.95 15.90 3.49
CA GLY A 112 -13.00 16.49 4.42
C GLY A 112 -11.60 15.85 4.46
N LEU A 113 -11.37 14.73 3.76
CA LEU A 113 -10.09 14.02 3.71
C LEU A 113 -9.29 14.36 2.44
N CYS A 114 -9.98 14.44 1.30
CA CYS A 114 -9.40 14.72 -0.01
C CYS A 114 -10.18 15.80 -0.74
N GLN A 115 -9.48 16.59 -1.56
CA GLN A 115 -10.07 17.25 -2.71
C GLN A 115 -10.16 16.25 -3.86
N ILE A 116 -11.31 16.20 -4.52
CA ILE A 116 -11.64 15.20 -5.53
C ILE A 116 -12.09 15.90 -6.81
N GLU A 117 -11.36 15.66 -7.88
CA GLU A 117 -11.79 15.98 -9.24
C GLU A 117 -12.08 14.68 -9.98
N VAL A 118 -13.10 14.69 -10.85
CA VAL A 118 -13.50 13.52 -11.64
C VAL A 118 -13.31 13.90 -13.10
N ALA A 119 -12.62 13.07 -13.87
CA ALA A 119 -12.46 13.32 -15.29
C ALA A 119 -13.82 13.15 -16.00
N GLU A 120 -14.13 14.06 -16.92
CA GLU A 120 -15.21 13.82 -17.88
C GLU A 120 -14.73 12.78 -18.90
N ILE A 121 -15.27 11.57 -18.76
CA ILE A 121 -15.00 10.48 -19.70
C ILE A 121 -16.27 10.30 -20.52
N GLY A 122 -16.14 10.27 -21.85
CA GLY A 122 -17.29 10.13 -22.73
C GLY A 122 -18.16 8.91 -22.40
N PRO A 123 -19.47 8.94 -22.70
CA PRO A 123 -20.43 7.90 -22.32
C PRO A 123 -20.07 6.50 -22.85
N ASN A 124 -19.35 6.44 -23.98
CA ASN A 124 -18.92 5.20 -24.62
C ASN A 124 -17.55 4.70 -24.15
N SER A 125 -17.00 5.29 -23.09
CA SER A 125 -15.72 4.84 -22.60
C SER A 125 -15.85 3.54 -21.81
N GLU A 126 -15.12 2.53 -22.30
CA GLU A 126 -14.82 1.29 -21.59
C GLU A 126 -14.07 1.55 -20.28
N PHE A 127 -13.45 2.73 -20.15
CA PHE A 127 -12.80 3.14 -18.93
C PHE A 127 -13.87 3.49 -17.88
N GLY A 128 -13.74 2.90 -16.70
CA GLY A 128 -14.52 3.31 -15.54
C GLY A 128 -14.13 4.72 -15.05
N THR A 129 -14.60 5.12 -13.88
CA THR A 129 -14.42 6.50 -13.37
C THR A 129 -12.95 6.80 -13.05
N ILE A 130 -12.44 7.95 -13.52
CA ILE A 130 -11.10 8.45 -13.16
C ILE A 130 -11.25 9.58 -12.14
N PHE A 131 -10.60 9.39 -10.99
CA PHE A 131 -10.51 10.37 -9.93
C PHE A 131 -9.10 10.97 -9.87
N TYR A 132 -9.01 12.27 -9.64
CA TYR A 132 -7.80 12.96 -9.23
C TYR A 132 -7.96 13.35 -7.76
N LEU A 133 -7.20 12.68 -6.89
CA LEU A 133 -7.33 12.78 -5.44
C LEU A 133 -6.14 13.55 -4.85
N GLU A 134 -6.41 14.66 -4.18
CA GLU A 134 -5.41 15.42 -3.43
C GLU A 134 -5.71 15.35 -1.93
N ALA A 135 -4.81 14.75 -1.16
CA ALA A 135 -4.99 14.60 0.29
C ALA A 135 -4.93 15.97 0.99
N LYS A 136 -6.02 16.37 1.64
CA LYS A 136 -6.12 17.61 2.44
C LYS A 136 -5.93 17.33 3.93
N ASN A 137 -6.37 16.17 4.41
CA ASN A 137 -6.18 15.73 5.79
C ASN A 137 -5.47 14.35 5.85
N PRO A 138 -4.14 14.31 5.75
CA PRO A 138 -3.38 13.06 5.83
C PRO A 138 -3.55 12.31 7.15
N ALA A 139 -3.78 13.01 8.27
CA ALA A 139 -3.99 12.38 9.56
C ALA A 139 -5.33 11.62 9.60
N GLY A 140 -6.41 12.27 9.17
CA GLY A 140 -7.73 11.64 9.07
C GLY A 140 -7.75 10.45 8.09
N LEU A 141 -7.02 10.54 6.98
CA LEU A 141 -6.84 9.41 6.05
C LEU A 141 -6.17 8.21 6.73
N LYS A 142 -5.13 8.44 7.54
CA LYS A 142 -4.44 7.38 8.29
C LYS A 142 -5.35 6.74 9.35
N GLU A 143 -6.12 7.55 10.07
CA GLU A 143 -7.07 7.04 11.07
C GLU A 143 -8.14 6.16 10.43
N LYS A 144 -8.75 6.63 9.34
CA LYS A 144 -9.76 5.88 8.60
C LYS A 144 -9.19 4.60 7.99
N ALA A 145 -7.98 4.65 7.45
CA ALA A 145 -7.24 3.48 6.97
C ALA A 145 -7.00 2.46 8.09
N LYS A 146 -6.57 2.90 9.28
CA LYS A 146 -6.36 2.04 10.45
C LYS A 146 -7.65 1.37 10.93
N MET A 147 -8.77 2.10 10.95
CA MET A 147 -10.09 1.52 11.30
C MET A 147 -10.48 0.39 10.36
N LEU A 148 -10.07 0.45 9.09
CA LEU A 148 -10.31 -0.57 8.07
C LEU A 148 -9.20 -1.63 7.97
N GLY A 149 -8.25 -1.63 8.91
CA GLY A 149 -7.13 -2.60 8.92
C GLY A 149 -6.11 -2.39 7.80
N VAL A 150 -6.07 -1.21 7.18
CA VAL A 150 -5.05 -0.86 6.18
C VAL A 150 -3.79 -0.41 6.92
N GLU A 151 -2.76 -1.25 6.92
CA GLU A 151 -1.45 -0.89 7.46
C GLU A 151 -0.75 0.13 6.56
N PHE A 152 -0.60 1.36 7.07
CA PHE A 152 0.20 2.36 6.41
C PHE A 152 1.62 2.40 6.97
N ASN A 153 2.51 1.77 6.24
CA ASN A 153 3.92 1.70 6.57
C ASN A 153 4.65 2.95 6.06
N ASN A 154 4.49 4.09 6.76
CA ASN A 154 5.32 5.27 6.52
C ASN A 154 6.79 4.88 6.70
N PRO A 155 7.66 5.08 5.70
CA PRO A 155 9.08 4.73 5.82
C PRO A 155 9.73 5.37 7.06
N LYS A 156 9.29 6.55 7.50
CA LYS A 156 9.80 7.17 8.73
C LYS A 156 9.40 6.39 9.99
N GLU A 157 8.12 6.05 10.12
CA GLU A 157 7.60 5.28 11.27
C GLU A 157 8.16 3.85 11.29
N LEU A 158 8.30 3.21 10.12
CA LEU A 158 8.99 1.94 9.97
C LEU A 158 10.45 2.04 10.44
N ARG A 159 11.17 3.08 10.02
CA ARG A 159 12.57 3.30 10.44
C ARG A 159 12.68 3.53 11.94
N GLU A 160 11.74 4.22 12.56
CA GLU A 160 11.71 4.40 14.02
C GLU A 160 11.55 3.04 14.74
N LYS A 161 10.67 2.17 14.25
CA LYS A 161 10.45 0.82 14.79
C LYS A 161 11.66 -0.12 14.62
N LEU A 162 12.55 0.13 13.65
CA LEU A 162 13.75 -0.70 13.44
C LEU A 162 14.68 -0.75 14.65
N ASN A 163 14.66 0.25 15.54
CA ASN A 163 15.52 0.27 16.72
C ASN A 163 15.31 -0.94 17.65
N ASN A 164 14.12 -1.54 17.63
CA ASN A 164 13.78 -2.67 18.49
C ASN A 164 13.44 -3.93 17.69
N THR A 165 13.72 -3.93 16.38
CA THR A 165 13.37 -5.05 15.51
C THR A 165 14.65 -5.82 15.16
N PRO A 166 14.73 -7.12 15.45
CA PRO A 166 15.88 -7.92 15.08
C PRO A 166 16.01 -7.99 13.56
N SER A 167 17.25 -8.13 13.10
CA SER A 167 17.51 -8.45 11.70
C SER A 167 17.75 -9.95 11.52
N GLU A 168 17.37 -10.47 10.36
CA GLU A 168 17.53 -11.88 9.98
C GLU A 168 18.17 -11.98 8.60
N PHE A 169 19.00 -13.01 8.41
CA PHE A 169 19.52 -13.38 7.11
C PHE A 169 18.81 -14.64 6.62
N LEU A 170 18.28 -14.58 5.40
CA LEU A 170 17.57 -15.67 4.76
C LEU A 170 18.40 -16.17 3.59
N ASP A 171 18.86 -17.42 3.63
CA ASP A 171 19.77 -17.99 2.62
C ASP A 171 19.10 -18.29 1.27
N ASN A 172 17.77 -18.43 1.22
CA ASN A 172 17.05 -18.84 0.01
C ASN A 172 15.76 -18.03 -0.28
N PRO A 173 15.74 -17.16 -1.29
CA PRO A 173 16.91 -16.49 -1.89
C PRO A 173 17.67 -15.60 -0.87
N PRO A 174 18.98 -15.36 -1.06
CA PRO A 174 19.78 -14.57 -0.13
C PRO A 174 19.28 -13.14 0.07
N ARG A 175 18.79 -12.83 1.27
CA ARG A 175 18.30 -11.51 1.64
C ARG A 175 18.41 -11.25 3.12
N ILE A 176 18.61 -9.98 3.48
CA ILE A 176 18.48 -9.51 4.86
C ILE A 176 17.05 -9.01 5.04
N ARG A 177 16.35 -9.55 6.04
CA ARG A 177 15.08 -9.04 6.51
C ARG A 177 15.32 -8.21 7.76
N TRP A 178 14.88 -6.95 7.75
CA TRP A 178 14.93 -6.09 8.93
C TRP A 178 13.62 -5.31 9.04
N GLY A 179 12.76 -5.78 9.94
CA GLY A 179 11.35 -5.38 9.97
C GLY A 179 10.66 -5.68 8.65
N SER A 180 9.99 -4.68 8.07
CA SER A 180 9.31 -4.82 6.78
C SER A 180 10.23 -4.59 5.56
N PHE A 181 11.53 -4.36 5.77
CA PHE A 181 12.47 -4.17 4.67
C PHE A 181 13.13 -5.50 4.31
N GLU A 182 13.09 -5.83 3.02
CA GLU A 182 13.89 -6.93 2.46
C GLU A 182 15.00 -6.34 1.59
N ILE A 183 16.25 -6.68 1.90
CA ILE A 183 17.45 -6.22 1.20
C ILE A 183 18.09 -7.43 0.52
N GLU A 184 18.06 -7.46 -0.80
CA GLU A 184 18.65 -8.54 -1.58
C GLU A 184 20.17 -8.53 -1.50
N ILE A 185 20.74 -9.70 -1.24
CA ILE A 185 22.18 -9.94 -1.27
C ILE A 185 22.48 -10.84 -2.47
N PRO A 186 23.37 -10.46 -3.39
CA PRO A 186 23.70 -11.29 -4.54
C PRO A 186 24.29 -12.63 -4.09
N ALA A 187 23.67 -13.73 -4.52
CA ALA A 187 24.18 -15.08 -4.30
C ALA A 187 25.57 -15.25 -4.95
N GLY A 188 26.43 -16.06 -4.34
CA GLY A 188 27.76 -16.39 -4.88
C GLY A 188 28.80 -15.27 -4.85
N LYS A 189 28.49 -14.12 -4.22
CA LYS A 189 29.47 -13.03 -4.00
C LYS A 189 30.03 -13.08 -2.58
N LYS A 190 31.21 -12.47 -2.38
CA LYS A 190 31.82 -12.32 -1.04
C LYS A 190 30.89 -11.66 -0.01
N GLN A 191 29.95 -10.80 -0.44
CA GLN A 191 28.90 -10.22 0.40
C GLN A 191 27.99 -11.27 1.03
N PHE A 192 27.65 -12.32 0.29
CA PHE A 192 26.83 -13.43 0.78
C PHE A 192 27.55 -14.16 1.91
N ALA A 193 28.81 -14.53 1.68
CA ALA A 193 29.64 -15.19 2.69
C ALA A 193 29.80 -14.33 3.95
N PHE A 194 30.10 -13.03 3.77
CA PHE A 194 30.17 -12.08 4.89
C PHE A 194 28.87 -12.04 5.70
N CYS A 195 27.71 -11.85 5.05
CA CYS A 195 26.43 -11.81 5.75
C CYS A 195 26.12 -13.12 6.46
N LYS A 196 26.33 -14.26 5.79
CA LYS A 196 26.07 -15.58 6.37
C LYS A 196 26.87 -15.80 7.65
N GLU A 197 28.17 -15.49 7.63
CA GLU A 197 29.03 -15.63 8.80
C GLU A 197 28.70 -14.59 9.88
N ALA A 198 28.49 -13.32 9.51
CA ALA A 198 28.19 -12.25 10.46
C ALA A 198 26.86 -12.46 11.21
N PHE A 199 25.86 -13.04 10.55
CA PHE A 199 24.57 -13.38 11.18
C PHE A 199 24.61 -14.66 12.02
N GLY A 200 25.71 -15.44 11.94
CA GLY A 200 25.99 -16.52 12.87
C GLY A 200 26.32 -16.01 14.29
N PHE A 201 26.65 -14.74 14.44
CA PHE A 201 26.91 -14.07 15.72
C PHE A 201 25.66 -13.32 16.21
N GLY A 202 25.53 -13.24 17.53
CA GLY A 202 24.43 -12.55 18.19
C GLY A 202 24.46 -11.03 17.93
N PRO A 203 23.31 -10.34 18.01
CA PRO A 203 23.30 -8.89 18.04
C PRO A 203 24.14 -8.34 19.21
N GLY A 204 24.98 -7.35 18.95
CA GLY A 204 25.90 -6.74 19.90
C GLY A 204 27.19 -7.53 20.13
N GLU A 205 27.30 -8.74 19.59
CA GLU A 205 28.51 -9.55 19.73
C GLU A 205 29.65 -8.96 18.89
N VAL A 206 30.79 -8.76 19.54
CA VAL A 206 31.98 -8.17 18.90
C VAL A 206 32.71 -9.24 18.11
N ILE A 207 32.83 -9.02 16.81
CA ILE A 207 33.47 -9.90 15.85
C ILE A 207 34.80 -9.29 15.44
N SER A 208 35.92 -9.94 15.81
CA SER A 208 37.24 -9.54 15.33
C SER A 208 37.35 -9.71 13.81
N TRP A 209 38.05 -8.79 13.13
CA TRP A 209 38.33 -8.93 11.71
C TRP A 209 39.04 -10.24 11.38
N ASP A 210 39.95 -10.68 12.25
CA ASP A 210 40.75 -11.88 12.01
C ASP A 210 39.85 -13.13 12.03
N ILE A 211 38.89 -13.20 12.97
CA ILE A 211 37.89 -14.28 13.05
C ILE A 211 37.00 -14.30 11.80
N MET A 212 36.54 -13.12 11.36
CA MET A 212 35.67 -13.04 10.19
C MET A 212 36.40 -13.48 8.91
N ALA A 213 37.67 -13.11 8.76
CA ALA A 213 38.43 -13.44 7.57
C ALA A 213 38.79 -14.93 7.52
N GLU A 214 39.09 -15.55 8.67
CA GLU A 214 39.23 -17.01 8.78
C GLU A 214 37.94 -17.72 8.34
N LYS A 215 36.78 -17.29 8.88
CA LYS A 215 35.47 -17.86 8.51
C LYS A 215 35.10 -17.67 7.04
N MET A 216 35.54 -16.56 6.44
CA MET A 216 35.32 -16.29 5.02
C MET A 216 36.31 -17.02 4.10
N GLY A 217 37.29 -17.76 4.65
CA GLY A 217 38.30 -18.49 3.88
C GLY A 217 39.22 -17.57 3.10
N THR A 218 39.45 -16.35 3.57
CA THR A 218 40.48 -15.49 3.00
C THR A 218 41.80 -15.88 3.65
N ASP A 219 42.77 -16.35 2.87
CA ASP A 219 44.11 -16.71 3.36
C ASP A 219 44.79 -15.47 3.97
N LEU A 220 44.57 -15.26 5.26
CA LEU A 220 45.15 -14.19 6.06
C LEU A 220 46.62 -14.42 6.39
N ALA A 221 47.11 -15.65 6.19
CA ALA A 221 48.48 -16.02 6.52
C ALA A 221 49.50 -15.19 5.73
N ASP A 222 49.16 -14.79 4.51
CA ASP A 222 50.08 -14.10 3.60
C ASP A 222 49.90 -12.58 3.56
N ASP A 223 48.70 -12.04 3.88
CA ASP A 223 48.46 -10.59 3.99
C ASP A 223 47.28 -10.21 4.93
N PRO A 224 47.55 -10.03 6.23
CA PRO A 224 46.54 -9.61 7.22
C PRO A 224 45.93 -8.24 6.93
N LYS A 225 46.67 -7.34 6.26
CA LYS A 225 46.21 -5.98 5.97
C LYS A 225 45.17 -6.00 4.85
N HIS A 226 45.39 -6.81 3.82
CA HIS A 226 44.44 -6.97 2.72
C HIS A 226 43.14 -7.64 3.18
N GLY A 227 43.22 -8.69 4.01
CA GLY A 227 42.02 -9.35 4.54
C GLY A 227 41.14 -8.43 5.39
N ARG A 228 41.75 -7.61 6.27
CA ARG A 228 41.03 -6.59 7.05
C ARG A 228 40.34 -5.56 6.17
N GLN A 229 41.05 -5.05 5.16
CA GLN A 229 40.49 -4.09 4.20
C GLN A 229 39.30 -4.71 3.44
N LEU A 230 39.41 -5.96 3.02
CA LEU A 230 38.34 -6.65 2.30
C LEU A 230 37.07 -6.79 3.16
N ILE A 231 37.18 -7.19 4.43
CA ILE A 231 36.00 -7.30 5.30
C ILE A 231 35.40 -5.92 5.56
N TYR A 232 36.24 -4.92 5.81
CA TYR A 232 35.79 -3.54 5.97
C TYR A 232 34.98 -3.07 4.75
N ASP A 233 35.49 -3.28 3.54
CA ASP A 233 34.82 -2.92 2.29
C ASP A 233 33.50 -3.68 2.11
N LEU A 234 33.46 -4.97 2.44
CA LEU A 234 32.24 -5.79 2.37
C LEU A 234 31.17 -5.32 3.36
N MET A 235 31.56 -5.03 4.60
CA MET A 235 30.68 -4.48 5.63
C MET A 235 30.08 -3.15 5.16
N HIS A 236 30.91 -2.24 4.64
CA HIS A 236 30.45 -0.97 4.09
C HIS A 236 29.49 -1.16 2.92
N MET A 237 29.81 -2.05 1.98
CA MET A 237 28.96 -2.31 0.82
C MET A 237 27.59 -2.89 1.20
N VAL A 238 27.53 -3.71 2.25
CA VAL A 238 26.26 -4.21 2.80
C VAL A 238 25.52 -3.09 3.52
N ASN A 239 26.20 -2.30 4.35
CA ASN A 239 25.61 -1.16 5.04
C ASN A 239 25.05 -0.11 4.07
N ASP A 240 25.72 0.16 2.94
CA ASP A 240 25.23 1.11 1.93
C ASP A 240 23.90 0.63 1.34
N LYS A 241 23.80 -0.65 0.97
CA LYS A 241 22.54 -1.26 0.51
C LYS A 241 21.42 -1.17 1.55
N ILE A 242 21.78 -1.35 2.82
CA ILE A 242 20.81 -1.26 3.92
C ILE A 242 20.39 0.19 4.12
N LYS A 243 21.33 1.14 4.19
CA LYS A 243 21.12 2.59 4.32
C LYS A 243 20.27 3.16 3.20
N ASP A 244 20.35 2.62 2.00
CA ASP A 244 19.48 3.03 0.90
C ASP A 244 17.99 2.85 1.25
N LYS A 245 17.64 1.75 1.90
CA LYS A 245 16.26 1.45 2.31
C LYS A 245 15.93 2.02 3.71
N THR A 246 16.79 1.76 4.69
CA THR A 246 16.53 1.99 6.12
C THR A 246 17.11 3.30 6.66
N LYS A 247 18.08 3.92 5.96
CA LYS A 247 18.86 5.08 6.45
C LYS A 247 19.62 4.81 7.75
N LYS A 248 19.88 3.55 8.08
CA LYS A 248 20.63 3.11 9.26
C LYS A 248 21.70 2.10 8.87
N ASP A 249 22.80 2.11 9.61
CA ASP A 249 23.78 1.03 9.58
C ASP A 249 23.27 -0.17 10.37
N LEU A 250 23.48 -1.37 9.81
CA LEU A 250 23.22 -2.62 10.52
C LEU A 250 24.48 -3.08 11.27
N PHE A 251 25.63 -2.95 10.61
CA PHE A 251 26.94 -3.29 11.19
C PHE A 251 27.63 -2.01 11.65
N ILE A 252 28.18 -2.03 12.86
CA ILE A 252 28.90 -0.91 13.44
C ILE A 252 30.38 -1.27 13.50
N TRP A 253 31.19 -0.35 12.98
CA TRP A 253 32.63 -0.45 12.95
C TRP A 253 33.24 -0.18 14.34
N ALA A 254 34.26 -0.96 14.71
CA ALA A 254 35.20 -0.70 15.78
C ALA A 254 36.63 -0.94 15.26
N GLU A 255 37.64 -0.29 15.84
CA GLU A 255 39.00 -0.25 15.29
C GLU A 255 39.52 -1.59 14.73
N LEU A 256 39.46 -2.66 15.54
CA LEU A 256 39.86 -4.02 15.16
C LEU A 256 38.71 -5.04 15.13
N ALA A 257 37.47 -4.58 15.11
CA ALA A 257 36.30 -5.45 15.14
C ALA A 257 35.08 -4.79 14.50
N PHE A 258 33.99 -5.51 14.42
CA PHE A 258 32.68 -4.93 14.16
C PHE A 258 31.63 -5.70 14.93
N TYR A 259 30.43 -5.16 15.02
CA TYR A 259 29.30 -5.88 15.59
C TYR A 259 28.02 -5.56 14.83
N ARG A 260 27.10 -6.52 14.84
CA ARG A 260 25.75 -6.32 14.30
C ARG A 260 24.88 -5.66 15.38
N LYS A 261 24.21 -4.56 15.07
CA LYS A 261 23.44 -3.82 16.08
C LYS A 261 22.09 -4.48 16.44
N HIS A 262 21.47 -5.19 15.50
CA HIS A 262 20.10 -5.74 15.61
C HIS A 262 19.98 -7.13 14.97
#